data_AF-A0A351G8G9-F1
#
_entry.id   AF-A0A351G8G9-F1
#
_cell.length_a   1.000
_cell.length_b   1.000
_cell.length_c   1.000
_cell.angle_alpha   90.00
_cell.angle_beta   90.00
_cell.angle_gamma   90.00
#
_symmetry.space_group_name_H-M   'P 1'
#
loop_
_entity.id
_entity.type
_entity.pdbx_description
1 polymer ?
#
loop_
_entity_poly.entity_id
_entity_poly.type
_entity_poly.pdbx_seq_one_letter_code
_entity_poly.pdbx_strand_id
1 'polypeptide(L)'
;MVKSRLKIPVKLVIAIVIIFVLGVAANPLVQAVTTPEQLATNVILAAIPFILIFVSIILTFILIINMVASVLDNHIGQTLYKRIESIIIAGIVFGVFSLFQPWLFVLYKNGFMILLVSTLSFILWSHIVPKSLQRQEDLESDGVNSGIK
;
A
#
# COMPACT_ATOMS: atom_id res chain seq x y z
N MET A 1 14.39 5.97 -25.22
CA MET A 1 13.09 6.55 -24.79
C MET A 1 12.15 5.43 -24.39
N VAL A 2 12.18 4.98 -23.12
CA VAL A 2 11.28 3.92 -22.65
C VAL A 2 9.94 4.56 -22.31
N LYS A 3 8.99 4.47 -23.25
CA LYS A 3 7.61 4.90 -23.02
C LYS A 3 6.95 3.85 -22.09
N SER A 4 7.05 4.06 -20.78
CA SER A 4 6.25 3.34 -19.78
C SER A 4 4.78 3.60 -20.09
N ARG A 5 4.17 2.71 -20.88
CA ARG A 5 2.71 2.71 -21.04
C ARG A 5 2.17 2.03 -19.82
N LEU A 6 1.69 2.84 -18.88
CA LEU A 6 0.85 2.46 -17.76
C LEU A 6 -0.31 1.61 -18.30
N LYS A 7 -0.13 0.29 -18.35
CA LYS A 7 -1.21 -0.64 -18.66
C LYS A 7 -1.91 -0.86 -17.33
N ILE A 8 -2.74 0.09 -16.91
CA ILE A 8 -3.66 -0.15 -15.80
C ILE A 8 -4.41 -1.43 -16.18
N PRO A 9 -4.28 -2.53 -15.44
CA PRO A 9 -4.98 -3.75 -15.78
C PRO A 9 -6.44 -3.51 -15.48
N VAL A 10 -7.22 -3.08 -16.48
CA VAL A 10 -8.66 -2.78 -16.35
C VAL A 10 -9.39 -3.98 -15.74
N LYS A 11 -8.96 -5.20 -16.06
CA LYS A 11 -9.45 -6.44 -15.46
C LYS A 11 -9.29 -6.48 -13.93
N LEU A 12 -8.18 -5.95 -13.40
CA LEU A 12 -7.90 -5.88 -11.97
C LEU A 12 -8.78 -4.82 -11.29
N VAL A 13 -8.98 -3.67 -11.91
CA VAL A 13 -9.91 -2.64 -11.40
C VAL A 13 -11.33 -3.19 -11.32
N ILE A 14 -11.79 -3.88 -12.37
CA ILE A 14 -13.09 -4.55 -12.38
C ILE A 14 -13.16 -5.60 -11.26
N ALA A 15 -12.13 -6.42 -11.08
CA ALA A 15 -12.09 -7.42 -10.01
C ALA A 15 -12.17 -6.78 -8.61
N ILE A 16 -11.43 -5.69 -8.36
CA ILE A 16 -11.51 -4.92 -7.11
C ILE A 16 -12.94 -4.45 -6.85
N VAL A 17 -13.55 -3.80 -7.85
CA VAL A 17 -14.91 -3.25 -7.71
C VAL A 17 -15.92 -4.36 -7.44
N ILE A 18 -15.82 -5.48 -8.15
CA ILE A 18 -16.70 -6.64 -7.93
C ILE A 18 -16.52 -7.19 -6.51
N ILE A 19 -15.29 -7.44 -6.06
CA ILE A 19 -15.00 -7.96 -4.71
C ILE A 19 -15.50 -6.98 -3.64
N PHE A 20 -15.32 -5.68 -3.83
CA PHE A 20 -15.82 -4.65 -2.93
C PHE A 20 -17.35 -4.68 -2.81
N VAL A 21 -18.04 -4.67 -3.95
CA VAL A 21 -19.50 -4.70 -4.01
C VAL A 21 -20.03 -5.99 -3.36
N LEU A 22 -19.39 -7.13 -3.62
CA LEU A 22 -19.72 -8.40 -2.98
C LEU A 22 -19.49 -8.35 -1.47
N GLY A 23 -18.39 -7.76 -1.00
CA GLY A 23 -18.11 -7.61 0.43
C GLY A 23 -19.15 -6.74 1.15
N VAL A 24 -19.55 -5.63 0.55
CA VAL A 24 -20.60 -4.75 1.08
C VAL A 24 -21.97 -5.45 1.06
N ALA A 25 -22.31 -6.14 -0.03
CA ALA A 25 -23.57 -6.86 -0.18
C ALA A 25 -23.64 -8.14 0.68
N ALA A 26 -22.50 -8.75 1.02
CA ALA A 26 -22.45 -9.93 1.87
C ALA A 26 -22.94 -9.64 3.29
N ASN A 27 -22.75 -8.41 3.80
CA ASN A 27 -23.17 -8.06 5.16
C ASN A 27 -24.70 -8.19 5.38
N PRO A 28 -25.57 -7.53 4.59
CA PRO A 28 -27.02 -7.73 4.73
C PRO A 28 -27.46 -9.15 4.37
N LEU A 29 -26.78 -9.82 3.43
CA LEU A 29 -27.11 -11.20 3.06
C LEU A 29 -26.85 -12.20 4.19
N VAL A 30 -25.71 -12.09 4.87
CA VAL A 30 -25.34 -12.93 6.01
C VAL A 30 -26.32 -12.73 7.17
N GLN A 31 -26.73 -11.47 7.42
CA GLN A 31 -27.73 -11.14 8.45
C GLN A 31 -29.14 -11.63 8.11
N ALA A 32 -29.51 -11.72 6.82
CA ALA A 32 -30.82 -12.19 6.39
C ALA A 32 -30.99 -13.71 6.47
N VAL A 33 -29.89 -14.47 6.35
CA VAL A 33 -29.92 -15.94 6.26
C VAL A 33 -29.50 -16.62 7.58
N THR A 34 -28.87 -15.89 8.50
CA THR A 34 -28.25 -16.46 9.71
C THR A 34 -28.85 -15.86 10.97
N THR A 35 -29.18 -16.69 11.96
CA THR A 35 -29.62 -16.18 13.28
C THR A 35 -28.43 -15.60 14.07
N PRO A 36 -28.65 -14.66 15.01
CA PRO A 36 -27.59 -14.07 15.82
C PRO A 36 -26.75 -15.10 16.60
N GLU A 37 -27.37 -16.20 17.04
CA GLU A 37 -26.71 -17.31 17.77
C GLU A 37 -25.75 -18.09 16.86
N GLN A 38 -26.12 -18.28 15.59
CA GLN A 38 -25.29 -18.95 14.59
C GLN A 38 -24.10 -18.10 14.16
N LEU A 39 -24.23 -16.76 14.16
CA LEU A 39 -23.12 -15.84 13.88
C LEU A 39 -22.07 -15.85 15.00
N ALA A 40 -22.50 -15.94 16.26
CA ALA A 40 -21.59 -16.04 17.39
C ALA A 40 -20.85 -17.39 17.43
N THR A 41 -21.51 -18.46 16.98
CA THR A 41 -20.92 -19.81 16.95
C THR A 41 -20.01 -20.01 15.73
N ASN A 42 -20.33 -19.38 14.59
CA ASN A 42 -19.58 -19.53 13.34
C ASN A 42 -18.80 -18.26 12.99
N VAL A 43 -17.64 -18.09 13.63
CA VAL A 43 -16.72 -16.96 13.40
C VAL A 43 -16.36 -16.77 11.92
N ILE A 44 -16.23 -17.86 11.16
CA ILE A 44 -15.89 -17.79 9.72
C ILE A 44 -16.99 -17.04 8.95
N LEU A 45 -18.27 -17.30 9.25
CA LEU A 45 -19.39 -16.71 8.53
C LEU A 45 -19.48 -15.19 8.78
N ALA A 46 -19.22 -14.78 10.03
CA ALA A 46 -19.11 -13.37 10.40
C ALA A 46 -17.89 -12.68 9.75
N ALA A 47 -16.81 -13.42 9.48
CA ALA A 47 -15.60 -12.90 8.87
C ALA A 47 -15.69 -12.71 7.35
N ILE A 48 -16.61 -13.37 6.64
CA ILE A 48 -16.75 -13.28 5.17
C ILE A 48 -16.84 -11.82 4.67
N PRO A 49 -17.80 -10.98 5.12
CA PRO A 49 -17.89 -9.61 4.63
C PRO A 49 -16.65 -8.78 4.98
N PHE A 50 -16.06 -9.00 6.17
CA PHE A 50 -14.84 -8.34 6.58
C PHE A 50 -13.66 -8.68 5.66
N ILE A 51 -13.42 -9.97 5.40
CA ILE A 51 -12.32 -10.45 4.55
C ILE A 51 -12.48 -9.91 3.13
N LEU A 52 -13.68 -9.95 2.55
CA LEU A 52 -13.93 -9.43 1.19
C LEU A 52 -13.60 -7.95 1.08
N ILE A 53 -14.07 -7.13 2.03
CA ILE A 53 -13.78 -5.69 2.06
C ILE A 53 -12.27 -5.47 2.26
N PHE A 54 -11.65 -6.19 3.18
CA PHE A 54 -10.23 -6.05 3.49
C PHE A 54 -9.34 -6.40 2.28
N VAL A 55 -9.62 -7.52 1.59
CA VAL A 55 -8.91 -7.91 0.37
C VAL A 55 -9.07 -6.86 -0.72
N SER A 56 -10.27 -6.29 -0.88
CA SER A 56 -10.49 -5.21 -1.83
C SER A 56 -9.64 -3.97 -1.53
N ILE A 57 -9.55 -3.58 -0.25
CA ILE A 57 -8.71 -2.45 0.18
C ILE A 57 -7.23 -2.74 -0.13
N ILE A 58 -6.74 -3.94 0.17
CA ILE A 58 -5.36 -4.34 -0.13
C ILE A 58 -5.08 -4.26 -1.64
N LEU A 59 -5.95 -4.84 -2.48
CA LEU A 59 -5.77 -4.81 -3.93
C LEU A 59 -5.80 -3.38 -4.48
N THR A 60 -6.66 -2.53 -3.92
CA THR A 60 -6.70 -1.09 -4.25
C THR A 60 -5.38 -0.41 -3.91
N PHE A 61 -4.84 -0.68 -2.72
CA PHE A 61 -3.57 -0.11 -2.28
C PHE A 61 -2.40 -0.56 -3.17
N ILE A 62 -2.33 -1.84 -3.54
CA ILE A 62 -1.33 -2.35 -4.49
C ILE A 62 -1.44 -1.66 -5.85
N LEU A 63 -2.67 -1.44 -6.35
CA LEU A 63 -2.87 -0.70 -7.60
C LEU A 63 -2.37 0.75 -7.49
N ILE A 64 -2.62 1.41 -6.36
CA ILE A 64 -2.12 2.77 -6.11
C ILE A 64 -0.59 2.78 -6.10
N ILE A 65 0.05 1.80 -5.43
CA ILE A 65 1.52 1.66 -5.43
C ILE A 65 2.05 1.56 -6.85
N ASN A 66 1.50 0.64 -7.65
CA ASN A 66 1.95 0.45 -9.04
C ASN A 66 1.74 1.70 -9.90
N MET A 67 0.63 2.42 -9.70
CA MET A 67 0.35 3.66 -10.42
C MET A 67 1.35 4.76 -10.03
N VAL A 68 1.60 4.96 -8.73
CA VAL A 68 2.54 5.97 -8.25
C VAL A 68 3.96 5.63 -8.69
N ALA A 69 4.40 4.38 -8.51
CA ALA A 69 5.71 3.92 -8.93
C ALA A 69 5.92 4.17 -10.43
N SER A 70 4.96 3.81 -11.28
CA SER A 70 5.08 4.02 -12.74
C SER A 70 5.04 5.49 -13.20
N VAL A 71 4.43 6.39 -12.42
CA VAL A 71 4.42 7.84 -12.72
C VAL A 71 5.69 8.53 -12.22
N LEU A 72 6.17 8.17 -11.03
CA LEU A 72 7.32 8.81 -10.39
C LEU A 72 8.67 8.17 -10.76
N ASP A 73 8.66 6.97 -11.32
CA ASP A 73 9.87 6.29 -11.79
C ASP A 73 10.67 7.20 -12.73
N ASN A 74 11.99 7.24 -12.53
CA ASN A 74 12.95 8.04 -13.30
C ASN A 74 12.80 9.57 -13.23
N HIS A 75 11.77 10.10 -12.57
CA HIS A 75 11.56 11.54 -12.45
C HIS A 75 12.14 12.12 -11.15
N ILE A 76 12.44 11.28 -10.15
CA ILE A 76 12.92 11.74 -8.83
C ILE A 76 14.44 11.64 -8.71
N GLY A 77 15.06 12.76 -8.34
CA GLY A 77 16.48 12.82 -7.98
C GLY A 77 16.76 12.20 -6.60
N GLN A 78 17.95 11.59 -6.45
CA GLN A 78 18.34 10.84 -5.24
C GLN A 78 18.25 11.66 -3.94
N THR A 79 18.57 12.95 -3.97
CA THR A 79 18.49 13.84 -2.80
C THR A 79 17.04 14.07 -2.36
N LEU A 80 16.12 14.21 -3.31
CA LEU A 80 14.70 14.39 -3.00
C LEU A 80 14.10 13.09 -2.45
N TYR A 81 14.48 11.96 -3.04
CA TYR A 81 14.11 10.64 -2.53
C TYR A 81 14.48 10.46 -1.06
N LYS A 82 15.76 10.70 -0.72
CA LYS A 82 16.26 10.56 0.67
C LYS A 82 15.63 11.57 1.64
N ARG A 83 15.33 12.80 1.19
CA ARG A 83 14.67 13.80 2.04
C ARG A 83 13.25 13.39 2.39
N ILE A 84 12.47 12.97 1.40
CA ILE A 84 11.08 12.54 1.62
C ILE A 84 11.05 11.29 2.49
N GLU A 85 11.92 10.31 2.21
CA GLU A 85 12.07 9.10 3.02
C GLU A 85 12.39 9.44 4.49
N SER A 86 13.33 10.36 4.74
CA SER A 86 13.68 10.80 6.09
C SER A 86 12.51 11.47 6.82
N ILE A 87 11.72 12.30 6.13
CA ILE A 87 10.50 12.91 6.70
C ILE A 87 9.47 11.85 7.07
N ILE A 88 9.27 10.85 6.21
CA ILE A 88 8.35 9.74 6.47
C ILE A 88 8.81 8.93 7.70
N ILE A 89 10.10 8.59 7.78
CA ILE A 89 10.69 7.88 8.93
C ILE A 89 10.52 8.69 10.21
N ALA A 90 10.76 10.01 10.18
CA ALA A 90 10.52 10.88 11.32
C ALA A 90 9.05 10.85 11.77
N GLY A 91 8.10 10.82 10.82
CA GLY A 91 6.68 10.64 11.10
C GLY A 91 6.37 9.31 11.78
N ILE A 92 6.98 8.21 11.34
CA ILE A 92 6.86 6.89 11.98
C ILE A 92 7.37 6.95 13.42
N VAL A 93 8.58 7.47 13.64
CA VAL A 93 9.18 7.58 14.97
C VAL A 93 8.31 8.44 15.90
N PHE A 94 7.80 9.56 15.40
CA PHE A 94 6.88 10.42 16.15
C PHE A 94 5.56 9.74 16.49
N GLY A 95 4.97 8.99 15.54
CA GLY A 95 3.76 8.21 15.75
C GLY A 95 3.95 7.12 16.80
N VAL A 96 5.05 6.38 16.73
CA VAL A 96 5.45 5.37 17.73
C VAL A 96 5.63 6.04 19.10
N PHE A 97 6.39 7.13 19.18
CA PHE A 97 6.59 7.86 20.43
C PHE A 97 5.26 8.31 21.05
N SER A 98 4.32 8.79 20.23
CA SER A 98 2.99 9.23 20.65
C SER A 98 2.14 8.09 21.21
N LEU A 99 2.27 6.87 20.67
CA LEU A 99 1.58 5.67 21.17
C LEU A 99 2.08 5.23 22.55
N PHE A 100 3.35 5.48 22.85
CA PHE A 100 3.98 5.14 24.13
C PHE A 100 3.75 6.18 25.24
N GLN A 101 2.85 7.14 25.06
CA GLN A 101 2.49 8.13 26.10
C GLN A 101 1.19 7.71 26.80
N PRO A 102 1.24 6.99 27.95
CA PRO A 102 0.05 6.45 28.60
C PRO A 102 -0.83 7.51 29.30
N TRP A 103 -0.32 8.75 29.46
CA TRP A 103 -1.01 9.84 30.17
C TRP A 103 -1.86 10.73 29.26
N LEU A 104 -1.64 10.73 27.94
CA LEU A 104 -2.36 11.59 26.99
C LEU A 104 -3.16 10.76 25.99
N PHE A 105 -4.41 10.42 26.32
CA PHE A 105 -5.31 9.64 25.46
C PHE A 105 -5.50 10.26 24.06
N VAL A 106 -5.49 11.59 23.97
CA VAL A 106 -5.53 12.34 22.70
C VAL A 106 -4.30 12.05 21.83
N LEU A 107 -3.12 12.00 22.44
CA LEU A 107 -1.86 11.75 21.75
C LEU A 107 -1.76 10.29 21.31
N TYR A 108 -2.31 9.35 22.08
CA TYR A 108 -2.44 7.95 21.68
C TYR A 108 -3.34 7.78 20.44
N LYS A 109 -4.54 8.37 20.44
CA LYS A 109 -5.48 8.30 19.30
C LYS A 109 -4.88 8.91 18.03
N ASN A 110 -4.25 10.08 18.17
CA ASN A 110 -3.63 10.77 17.03
C ASN A 110 -2.33 10.08 16.59
N GLY A 111 -1.56 9.54 17.54
CA GLY A 111 -0.33 8.79 17.29
C GLY A 111 -0.56 7.57 16.41
N PHE A 112 -1.66 6.84 16.65
CA PHE A 112 -2.06 5.73 15.78
C PHE A 112 -2.30 6.19 14.34
N MET A 113 -3.04 7.28 14.13
CA MET A 113 -3.33 7.80 12.78
C MET A 113 -2.07 8.30 12.08
N ILE A 114 -1.19 9.00 12.80
CA ILE A 114 0.10 9.46 12.28
C ILE A 114 0.96 8.26 11.88
N LEU A 115 1.05 7.25 12.74
CA LEU A 115 1.80 6.04 12.46
C LEU A 115 1.24 5.29 11.24
N LEU A 116 -0.09 5.15 11.17
CA LEU A 116 -0.77 4.48 10.06
C LEU A 116 -0.47 5.19 8.73
N VAL A 117 -0.68 6.50 8.66
CA VAL A 117 -0.43 7.29 7.45
C VAL A 117 1.05 7.28 7.07
N SER A 118 1.95 7.42 8.05
CA SER A 118 3.40 7.40 7.79
C SER A 118 3.85 6.03 7.29
N THR A 119 3.30 4.95 7.84
CA THR A 119 3.61 3.58 7.41
C THR A 119 3.09 3.30 6.01
N LEU A 120 1.85 3.69 5.69
CA LEU A 120 1.31 3.55 4.33
C LEU A 120 2.11 4.39 3.32
N SER A 121 2.49 5.60 3.70
CA SER A 121 3.35 6.47 2.88
C SER A 121 4.73 5.87 2.69
N PHE A 122 5.30 5.23 3.71
CA PHE A 122 6.58 4.53 3.62
C PHE A 122 6.51 3.34 2.68
N ILE A 123 5.49 2.49 2.80
CA ILE A 123 5.28 1.35 1.90
C ILE A 123 5.12 1.85 0.46
N LEU A 124 4.38 2.95 0.25
CA LEU A 124 4.22 3.55 -1.06
C LEU A 124 5.55 4.08 -1.61
N TRP A 125 6.30 4.81 -0.79
CA TRP A 125 7.55 5.45 -1.18
C TRP A 125 8.66 4.46 -1.45
N SER A 126 8.74 3.37 -0.68
CA SER A 126 9.77 2.33 -0.83
C SER A 126 9.68 1.54 -2.14
N HIS A 127 8.55 1.63 -2.84
CA HIS A 127 8.36 1.00 -4.15
C HIS A 127 8.76 1.89 -5.32
N ILE A 128 9.23 3.12 -5.08
CA ILE A 128 9.68 4.05 -6.12
C ILE A 128 11.18 3.87 -6.34
N VAL A 129 11.62 3.61 -7.57
CA VAL A 129 13.06 3.41 -7.86
C VAL A 129 13.72 4.75 -8.22
N PRO A 130 14.77 5.20 -7.49
CA PRO A 130 15.47 6.43 -7.81
C PRO A 130 16.37 6.29 -9.04
N LYS A 131 16.44 7.35 -9.86
CA LYS A 131 17.18 7.42 -11.13
C LYS A 131 18.66 7.02 -11.07
N SER A 132 19.32 7.16 -9.92
CA SER A 132 20.74 6.84 -9.77
C SER A 132 21.04 5.35 -9.80
N LEU A 133 20.12 4.51 -9.31
CA LEU A 133 20.29 3.06 -9.30
C LEU A 133 20.16 2.50 -10.73
N GLN A 134 19.18 3.00 -11.48
CA GLN A 134 18.98 2.58 -12.87
C GLN A 134 20.18 2.94 -13.76
N ARG A 135 20.79 4.12 -13.56
CA ARG A 135 22.01 4.50 -14.28
C ARG A 135 23.21 3.60 -13.94
N GLN A 136 23.31 3.07 -12.73
CA GLN A 136 24.40 2.15 -12.37
C GLN A 136 24.21 0.79 -13.04
N GLU A 137 22.99 0.24 -13.04
CA GLU A 137 22.68 -1.02 -13.74
C GLU A 137 22.97 -0.93 -15.26
N ASP A 138 22.57 0.16 -15.90
CA ASP A 138 22.83 0.38 -17.33
C ASP A 138 24.35 0.34 -17.63
N LEU A 139 25.17 1.01 -16.81
CA LEU A 139 26.63 1.08 -16.98
C LEU A 139 27.34 -0.25 -16.69
N GLU A 140 26.86 -1.04 -15.73
CA GLU A 140 27.39 -2.38 -15.47
C GLU A 140 27.05 -3.35 -16.61
N SER A 141 25.84 -3.26 -17.16
CA SER A 141 25.40 -4.11 -18.28
C SER A 141 26.19 -3.84 -19.58
N ASP A 142 26.51 -2.57 -19.87
CA ASP A 142 27.32 -2.18 -21.02
C ASP A 142 28.80 -2.56 -20.84
N GLY A 143 29.33 -2.50 -19.61
CA GLY A 143 30.69 -2.91 -19.27
C GLY A 143 30.93 -4.40 -19.49
N VAL A 144 29.99 -5.25 -19.07
CA VAL A 144 30.05 -6.72 -19.23
C VAL A 144 30.04 -7.13 -20.71
N ASN A 145 29.25 -6.46 -21.55
CA ASN A 145 29.17 -6.79 -22.97
C ASN A 145 30.43 -6.35 -23.76
N SER A 146 31.22 -5.41 -23.23
CA SER A 146 32.48 -4.98 -23.86
C SER A 146 33.67 -5.92 -23.59
N GLY A 147 33.57 -6.79 -22.57
CA GLY A 147 34.62 -7.74 -22.18
C GLY A 147 34.56 -9.12 -22.86
N ILE A 148 33.57 -9.36 -23.73
CA ILE A 148 33.38 -10.63 -24.47
C ILE A 148 33.74 -10.47 -25.96
N LYS A 149 34.65 -9.54 -26.29
CA LYS A 149 35.24 -9.45 -27.64
C LYS A 149 36.61 -10.11 -27.70
#